data_AF-A0AAV6YC57-F1
#
_entry.id   AF-A0AAV6YC57-F1
#
_cell.length_a   1.000
_cell.length_b   1.000
_cell.length_c   1.000
_cell.angle_alpha   90.00
_cell.angle_beta   90.00
_cell.angle_gamma   90.00
#
_symmetry.space_group_name_H-M   'P 1'
#
loop_
_entity.id
_entity.type
_entity.pdbx_description
1 polymer ?
#
loop_
_entity_poly.entity_id
_entity_poly.type
_entity_poly.pdbx_seq_one_letter_code
_entity_poly.pdbx_strand_id
1 'polypeptide(L)'
;ASFLSDQPEPYLPFLSRFLETQMFASFIDNKIMCHDDDDKDPILRVFDVRVDKIRLLNVRTPTLRTSMYQKCSAFEEAVKAIELRLSKIDHTAIHPHLLDMKIGQGKYEPGFFPKLQSDVLSTGPATNKWTKRTAPAQWRRRDRQKQHTEHLRLDNDQRE
;
A
#
# COMPACT_ATOMS: atom_id res chain seq x y z
N ALA A 1 13.23 -33.42 1.35
CA ALA A 1 13.64 -32.99 -0.01
C ALA A 1 14.20 -31.58 0.09
N SER A 2 15.25 -31.25 -0.65
CA SER A 2 15.82 -29.89 -0.70
C SER A 2 15.16 -29.15 -1.86
N PHE A 3 14.91 -27.85 -1.75
CA PHE A 3 14.25 -27.08 -2.82
C PHE A 3 14.88 -27.29 -4.21
N LEU A 4 16.20 -27.47 -4.28
CA LEU A 4 16.94 -27.74 -5.51
C LEU A 4 16.76 -29.16 -6.06
N SER A 5 16.48 -30.17 -5.24
CA SER A 5 16.31 -31.55 -5.73
C SER A 5 15.06 -31.72 -6.58
N ASP A 6 14.10 -30.82 -6.41
CA ASP A 6 12.78 -30.89 -7.06
C ASP A 6 12.72 -30.05 -8.35
N GLN A 7 13.83 -29.40 -8.74
CA GLN A 7 13.86 -28.48 -9.88
C GLN A 7 14.37 -29.16 -11.15
N PRO A 8 13.78 -28.85 -12.32
CA PRO A 8 14.33 -29.27 -13.60
C PRO A 8 15.78 -28.83 -13.81
N GLU A 9 16.60 -29.71 -14.38
CA GLU A 9 18.03 -29.49 -14.67
C GLU A 9 18.34 -28.14 -15.34
N PRO A 10 17.55 -27.65 -16.33
CA PRO A 10 17.85 -26.37 -17.00
C PRO A 10 17.84 -25.14 -16.07
N TYR A 11 17.17 -25.21 -14.92
CA TYR A 11 17.07 -24.08 -13.98
C TYR A 11 18.14 -24.12 -12.89
N LEU A 12 18.80 -25.27 -12.68
CA LEU A 12 19.77 -25.45 -11.60
C LEU A 12 20.97 -24.50 -11.65
N PRO A 13 21.56 -24.16 -12.82
CA PRO A 13 22.69 -23.22 -12.85
C PRO A 13 22.33 -21.82 -12.33
N PHE A 14 21.11 -21.36 -12.62
CA PHE A 14 20.60 -20.11 -12.07
C PHE A 14 20.21 -20.25 -10.60
N LEU A 15 19.39 -21.25 -10.26
CA LEU A 15 18.84 -21.40 -8.91
C LEU A 15 19.93 -21.64 -7.87
N SER A 16 20.94 -22.46 -8.17
CA SER A 16 22.05 -22.71 -7.25
C SER A 16 22.76 -21.42 -6.83
N ARG A 17 23.08 -20.53 -7.79
CA ARG A 17 23.69 -19.23 -7.50
C ARG A 17 22.70 -18.22 -6.91
N PHE A 18 21.46 -18.25 -7.35
CA PHE A 18 20.43 -17.31 -6.91
C PHE A 18 20.09 -17.47 -5.43
N LEU A 19 19.98 -18.72 -4.96
CA LEU A 19 19.68 -19.02 -3.55
C LEU A 19 20.81 -18.59 -2.60
N GLU A 20 22.05 -18.49 -3.11
CA GLU A 20 23.21 -17.99 -2.36
C GLU A 20 23.22 -16.44 -2.24
N THR A 21 22.36 -15.73 -2.98
CA THR A 21 22.34 -14.26 -2.95
C THR A 21 21.74 -13.73 -1.65
N GLN A 22 22.33 -12.65 -1.12
CA GLN A 22 21.76 -11.97 0.05
C GLN A 22 20.32 -11.53 -0.23
N MET A 23 20.07 -10.97 -1.41
CA MET A 23 18.75 -10.46 -1.79
C MET A 23 17.67 -11.53 -1.63
N PHE A 24 17.95 -12.77 -2.04
CA PHE A 24 17.03 -13.89 -1.85
C PHE A 24 16.95 -14.31 -0.38
N ALA A 25 18.07 -14.43 0.32
CA ALA A 25 18.11 -14.79 1.74
C ALA A 25 17.26 -13.83 2.59
N SER A 26 17.48 -12.52 2.47
CA SER A 26 16.70 -11.50 3.17
C SER A 26 15.22 -11.51 2.79
N PHE A 27 14.90 -11.77 1.52
CA PHE A 27 13.51 -11.93 1.09
C PHE A 27 12.82 -13.11 1.80
N ILE A 28 13.50 -14.25 1.93
CA ILE A 28 12.99 -15.42 2.64
C ILE A 28 12.91 -15.17 4.15
N ASP A 29 13.89 -14.51 4.74
CA ASP A 29 13.84 -14.14 6.16
C ASP A 29 12.63 -13.25 6.45
N ASN A 30 12.38 -12.24 5.62
CA ASN A 30 11.19 -11.38 5.73
C ASN A 30 9.88 -12.19 5.60
N LYS A 31 9.85 -13.15 4.68
CA LYS A 31 8.71 -14.06 4.49
C LYS A 31 8.43 -14.93 5.71
N ILE A 32 9.49 -15.39 6.39
CA ILE A 32 9.39 -16.22 7.60
C ILE A 32 8.92 -15.34 8.77
N MET A 33 9.54 -14.17 8.98
CA MET A 33 9.19 -13.27 10.08
C MET A 33 7.76 -12.73 9.99
N CYS A 34 7.26 -12.47 8.78
CA CYS A 34 5.90 -11.99 8.54
C CYS A 34 4.89 -13.13 8.27
N HIS A 35 5.23 -14.39 8.54
CA HIS A 35 4.34 -15.52 8.21
C HIS A 35 3.01 -15.44 8.96
N ASP A 36 3.05 -15.07 10.24
CA ASP A 36 1.91 -15.02 11.17
C ASP A 36 1.39 -13.60 11.45
N ASP A 37 1.96 -12.56 10.83
CA ASP A 37 1.43 -11.18 10.93
C ASP A 37 0.34 -10.98 9.86
N ASP A 38 -0.85 -10.56 10.30
CA ASP A 38 -1.97 -10.21 9.43
C ASP A 38 -1.65 -9.00 8.53
N ASP A 39 -0.74 -8.11 8.96
CA ASP A 39 -0.29 -6.95 8.19
C ASP A 39 1.02 -7.27 7.43
N LYS A 40 0.98 -8.24 6.49
CA LYS A 40 2.10 -8.54 5.58
C LYS A 40 2.54 -7.31 4.80
N ASP A 41 3.86 -7.10 4.68
CA ASP A 41 4.45 -6.01 3.90
C ASP A 41 3.77 -5.90 2.51
N PRO A 42 3.30 -4.69 2.12
CA PRO A 42 2.69 -4.46 0.81
C PRO A 42 3.50 -5.02 -0.36
N ILE A 43 4.83 -5.01 -0.28
CA ILE A 43 5.73 -5.51 -1.33
C ILE A 43 5.67 -7.05 -1.41
N LEU A 44 5.66 -7.74 -0.28
CA LEU A 44 5.52 -9.20 -0.22
C LEU A 44 4.16 -9.65 -0.80
N ARG A 45 3.10 -8.89 -0.50
CA ARG A 45 1.76 -9.16 -1.05
C ARG A 45 1.72 -9.08 -2.58
N VAL A 46 2.41 -8.12 -3.19
CA VAL A 46 2.46 -7.98 -4.66
C VAL A 46 3.14 -9.20 -5.30
N PHE A 47 4.23 -9.68 -4.69
CA PHE A 47 4.91 -10.88 -5.14
C PHE A 47 3.98 -12.11 -5.08
N ASP A 48 3.30 -12.31 -3.96
CA ASP A 48 2.41 -13.47 -3.77
C ASP A 48 1.23 -13.48 -4.73
N VAL A 49 0.56 -12.33 -4.88
CA VAL A 49 -0.53 -12.17 -5.87
C VAL A 49 -0.04 -12.53 -7.28
N ARG A 50 1.20 -12.16 -7.62
CA ARG A 50 1.77 -12.49 -8.93
C ARG A 50 2.07 -13.98 -9.06
N VAL A 51 2.64 -14.62 -8.03
CA VAL A 51 2.90 -16.07 -8.02
C VAL A 51 1.59 -16.85 -8.18
N ASP A 52 0.55 -16.49 -7.43
CA ASP A 52 -0.76 -17.14 -7.52
C ASP A 52 -1.38 -16.99 -8.92
N LYS A 53 -1.26 -15.80 -9.51
CA LYS A 53 -1.72 -15.53 -10.87
C LYS A 53 -0.98 -16.38 -11.91
N ILE A 54 0.34 -16.56 -11.77
CA ILE A 54 1.13 -17.44 -12.64
C ILE A 54 0.69 -18.90 -12.44
N ARG A 55 0.52 -19.36 -11.20
CA ARG A 55 0.05 -20.74 -10.92
C ARG A 55 -1.32 -21.00 -11.55
N LEU A 56 -2.27 -20.08 -11.41
CA LEU A 56 -3.60 -20.19 -12.01
C LEU A 56 -3.55 -20.30 -13.54
N LEU A 57 -2.68 -19.53 -14.19
CA LEU A 57 -2.50 -19.56 -15.64
C LEU A 57 -1.81 -20.85 -16.11
N ASN A 58 -0.77 -21.31 -15.40
CA ASN A 58 -0.01 -22.51 -15.72
C ASN A 58 -0.80 -23.81 -15.45
N VAL A 59 -1.78 -23.80 -14.55
CA VAL A 59 -2.72 -24.92 -14.35
C VAL A 59 -3.63 -25.11 -15.57
N ARG A 60 -3.98 -24.02 -16.28
CA ARG A 60 -4.89 -24.08 -17.43
C ARG A 60 -4.21 -24.55 -18.72
N THR A 61 -2.89 -24.35 -18.83
CA THR A 61 -2.08 -24.79 -19.97
C THR A 61 -0.67 -25.17 -19.49
N PRO A 62 -0.37 -26.46 -19.28
CA PRO A 62 0.96 -26.91 -18.86
C PRO A 62 1.90 -26.93 -20.07
N THR A 63 2.31 -25.76 -20.56
CA THR A 63 3.29 -25.70 -21.66
C THR A 63 4.69 -25.37 -21.13
N LEU A 64 5.59 -26.34 -21.31
CA LEU A 64 7.03 -26.34 -21.02
C LEU A 64 7.86 -25.31 -21.81
N ARG A 65 7.27 -24.21 -22.31
CA ARG A 65 7.99 -23.20 -23.08
C ARG A 65 7.62 -21.80 -22.63
N THR A 66 8.60 -21.15 -22.03
CA THR A 66 8.75 -19.69 -21.85
C THR A 66 8.79 -18.90 -23.16
N SER A 67 8.26 -19.45 -24.27
CA SER A 67 8.23 -18.83 -25.60
C SER A 67 6.85 -18.33 -26.01
N MET A 68 5.82 -18.46 -25.17
CA MET A 68 4.51 -17.88 -25.43
C MET A 68 4.40 -16.57 -24.66
N TYR A 69 4.32 -15.45 -25.38
CA TYR A 69 4.06 -14.14 -24.78
C TYR A 69 2.89 -14.23 -23.82
N GLN A 70 3.15 -13.98 -22.54
CA GLN A 70 2.09 -13.89 -21.54
C GLN A 70 1.47 -12.48 -21.64
N LYS A 71 0.22 -12.41 -22.11
CA LYS A 71 -0.49 -11.12 -22.22
C LYS A 71 -0.54 -10.43 -20.86
N CYS A 72 -0.05 -9.19 -20.81
CA CYS A 72 -0.14 -8.37 -19.61
C CYS A 72 -1.62 -8.09 -19.29
N SER A 73 -2.08 -8.51 -18.11
CA SER A 73 -3.44 -8.26 -17.61
C SER A 73 -3.49 -7.13 -16.57
N ALA A 74 -2.34 -6.56 -16.19
CA ALA A 74 -2.29 -5.43 -15.26
C ALA A 74 -3.04 -4.22 -15.82
N PHE A 75 -3.04 -4.05 -17.15
CA PHE A 75 -3.81 -3.00 -17.82
C PHE A 75 -5.31 -3.17 -17.61
N GLU A 76 -5.86 -4.38 -17.83
CA GLU A 76 -7.29 -4.64 -17.67
C GLU A 76 -7.75 -4.48 -16.21
N GLU A 77 -6.92 -4.90 -15.25
CA GLU A 77 -7.17 -4.68 -13.81
C GLU A 77 -7.14 -3.20 -13.44
N ALA A 78 -6.16 -2.44 -13.97
CA ALA A 78 -6.07 -1.00 -13.71
C ALA A 78 -7.26 -0.23 -14.29
N VAL A 79 -7.69 -0.57 -15.52
CA VAL A 79 -8.88 0.03 -16.15
C VAL A 79 -10.11 -0.23 -15.29
N LYS A 80 -10.34 -1.49 -14.86
CA LYS A 80 -11.48 -1.83 -13.98
C LYS A 80 -11.45 -1.07 -12.65
N ALA A 81 -10.27 -0.90 -12.05
CA ALA A 81 -10.13 -0.12 -10.81
C ALA A 81 -10.50 1.36 -11.02
N ILE A 82 -10.11 1.93 -12.16
CA ILE A 82 -10.47 3.30 -12.54
C ILE A 82 -11.98 3.42 -12.78
N GLU A 83 -12.58 2.49 -13.53
CA GLU A 83 -14.03 2.44 -13.78
C GLU A 83 -14.84 2.32 -12.48
N LEU A 84 -14.41 1.45 -11.56
CA LEU A 84 -15.04 1.31 -10.26
C LEU A 84 -14.97 2.62 -9.46
N ARG A 85 -13.82 3.30 -9.46
CA ARG A 85 -13.66 4.60 -8.80
C ARG A 85 -14.51 5.68 -9.46
N LEU A 86 -14.70 5.64 -10.78
CA LEU A 86 -15.60 6.54 -11.49
C LEU A 86 -17.07 6.28 -11.12
N SER A 87 -17.46 5.02 -10.92
CA SER A 87 -18.82 4.66 -10.50
C SER A 87 -19.17 5.09 -9.07
N LYS A 88 -18.15 5.28 -8.22
CA LYS A 88 -18.28 5.70 -6.81
C LYS A 88 -17.43 6.93 -6.54
N ILE A 89 -17.95 8.09 -6.94
CA ILE A 89 -17.29 9.38 -6.68
C ILE A 89 -17.33 9.67 -5.17
N ASP A 90 -16.21 9.48 -4.49
CA ASP A 90 -16.08 9.73 -3.05
C ASP A 90 -16.09 11.23 -2.70
N HIS A 91 -15.70 12.09 -3.66
CA HIS A 91 -15.64 13.53 -3.46
C HIS A 91 -16.03 14.27 -4.73
N THR A 92 -17.07 15.09 -4.62
CA THR A 92 -17.40 16.10 -5.62
C THR A 92 -16.90 17.44 -5.11
N ALA A 93 -16.12 18.15 -5.92
CA ALA A 93 -15.75 19.53 -5.60
C ALA A 93 -17.02 20.37 -5.42
N ILE A 94 -17.02 21.22 -4.39
CA ILE A 94 -18.13 22.13 -4.16
C ILE A 94 -18.15 23.13 -5.32
N HIS A 95 -19.34 23.45 -5.83
CA HIS A 95 -19.49 24.49 -6.85
C HIS A 95 -18.90 25.82 -6.37
N PRO A 96 -18.43 26.69 -7.29
CA PRO A 96 -18.01 28.04 -6.93
C PRO A 96 -19.12 28.72 -6.13
N HIS A 97 -18.77 29.19 -4.94
CA HIS A 97 -19.69 29.87 -4.04
C HIS A 97 -19.00 31.09 -3.46
N LEU A 98 -19.80 32.07 -3.07
CA LEU A 98 -19.30 33.25 -2.38
C LEU A 98 -18.85 32.82 -0.99
N LEU A 99 -17.62 33.21 -0.63
CA LEU A 99 -17.11 33.05 0.73
C LEU A 99 -17.78 34.10 1.63
N ASP A 100 -18.13 33.72 2.86
CA ASP A 100 -18.64 34.64 3.88
C ASP A 100 -17.49 35.49 4.44
N MET A 101 -17.02 36.44 3.61
CA MET A 101 -15.92 37.32 3.93
C MET A 101 -16.47 38.70 4.28
N LYS A 102 -15.98 39.27 5.38
CA LYS A 102 -16.25 40.68 5.71
C LYS A 102 -15.61 41.58 4.65
N ILE A 103 -16.26 42.71 4.37
CA ILE A 103 -15.79 43.71 3.41
C ILE A 103 -14.34 44.07 3.71
N GLY A 104 -13.44 43.81 2.76
CA GLY A 104 -12.01 44.11 2.85
C GLY A 104 -11.10 42.97 3.34
N GLN A 105 -11.65 41.81 3.74
CA GLN A 105 -10.84 40.63 4.00
C GLN A 105 -10.43 39.91 2.71
N GLY A 106 -9.24 39.29 2.72
CA GLY A 106 -8.64 38.59 1.57
C GLY A 106 -8.40 39.44 0.32
N LYS A 107 -8.26 40.77 0.49
CA LYS A 107 -7.75 41.63 -0.57
C LYS A 107 -6.39 41.11 -1.04
N TYR A 108 -6.30 40.82 -2.33
CA TYR A 108 -5.07 40.44 -2.97
C TYR A 108 -4.22 41.69 -3.20
N GLU A 109 -2.99 41.67 -2.71
CA GLU A 109 -1.95 42.64 -3.05
C GLU A 109 -0.87 41.94 -3.87
N PRO A 110 -0.58 42.41 -5.11
CA PRO A 110 0.46 41.82 -5.94
C PRO A 110 1.80 41.77 -5.20
N GLY A 111 2.44 40.59 -5.21
CA GLY A 111 3.73 40.38 -4.54
C GLY A 111 3.64 40.11 -3.03
N PHE A 112 2.45 40.14 -2.43
CA PHE A 112 2.24 39.84 -1.02
C PHE A 112 1.32 38.63 -0.85
N PHE A 113 1.75 37.67 -0.03
CA PHE A 113 0.88 36.57 0.38
C PHE A 113 -0.17 37.11 1.37
N PRO A 114 -1.48 36.92 1.12
CA PRO A 114 -2.51 37.40 2.03
C PRO A 114 -2.31 36.83 3.43
N LYS A 115 -2.53 37.66 4.46
CA LYS A 115 -2.50 37.18 5.84
C LYS A 115 -3.57 36.10 6.03
N LEU A 116 -3.16 34.98 6.61
CA LEU A 116 -4.05 33.88 6.92
C LEU A 116 -5.12 34.32 7.92
N GLN A 117 -6.38 34.01 7.62
CA GLN A 117 -7.52 34.28 8.49
C GLN A 117 -7.56 33.22 9.60
N SER A 118 -7.12 33.60 10.80
CA SER A 118 -7.03 32.67 11.94
C SER A 118 -8.38 32.12 12.37
N ASP A 119 -9.44 32.92 12.26
CA ASP A 119 -10.83 32.56 12.53
C ASP A 119 -11.35 31.46 11.59
N VAL A 120 -11.02 31.55 10.30
CA VAL A 120 -11.36 30.51 9.30
C VAL A 120 -10.54 29.24 9.52
N LEU A 121 -9.25 29.38 9.85
CA LEU A 121 -8.37 28.21 10.05
C LEU A 121 -8.59 27.50 11.39
N SER A 122 -9.04 28.22 12.43
CA SER A 122 -9.31 27.65 13.76
C SER A 122 -10.70 27.01 13.85
N THR A 123 -11.61 27.34 12.94
CA THR A 123 -12.95 26.76 12.90
C THR A 123 -13.00 25.60 11.90
N GLY A 124 -13.33 24.41 12.40
CA GLY A 124 -13.60 23.27 11.53
C GLY A 124 -14.84 23.53 10.65
N PRO A 125 -14.93 22.91 9.46
CA PRO A 125 -16.06 23.11 8.55
C PRO A 125 -17.41 22.84 9.23
N ALA A 126 -18.26 23.88 9.28
CA ALA A 126 -19.52 23.88 10.03
C ALA A 126 -20.57 22.89 9.51
N THR A 127 -20.47 22.45 8.25
CA THR A 127 -21.49 21.66 7.57
C THR A 127 -21.08 20.21 7.26
N ASN A 128 -19.91 19.76 7.71
CA ASN A 128 -19.50 18.39 7.46
C ASN A 128 -20.29 17.43 8.37
N LYS A 129 -21.48 17.01 7.93
CA LYS A 129 -22.16 15.80 8.45
C LYS A 129 -21.29 14.53 8.32
N TRP A 130 -20.19 14.63 7.57
CA TRP A 130 -19.17 13.60 7.37
C TRP A 130 -18.05 13.56 8.41
N THR A 131 -17.98 14.50 9.37
CA THR A 131 -16.99 14.44 10.47
C THR A 131 -17.24 13.31 11.47
N LYS A 132 -18.37 12.59 11.39
CA LYS A 132 -18.53 11.31 12.11
C LYS A 132 -17.69 10.15 11.53
N ARG A 133 -16.88 10.39 10.49
CA ARG A 133 -15.75 9.52 10.14
C ARG A 133 -14.45 9.99 10.80
N THR A 134 -14.49 10.45 12.04
CA THR A 134 -13.32 10.38 12.92
C THR A 134 -13.09 8.93 13.33
N ALA A 135 -12.73 8.08 12.36
CA ALA A 135 -11.75 7.06 12.66
C ALA A 135 -10.41 7.82 12.62
N PRO A 136 -9.85 8.27 13.76
CA PRO A 136 -8.55 8.93 13.75
C PRO A 136 -7.60 7.97 13.07
N ALA A 137 -7.12 8.35 11.88
CA ALA A 137 -6.12 7.66 11.06
C ALA A 137 -5.75 6.30 11.64
N GLN A 138 -6.56 5.26 11.38
CA GLN A 138 -6.38 3.94 12.02
C GLN A 138 -4.95 3.43 11.84
N TRP A 139 -4.31 3.79 10.72
CA TRP A 139 -2.89 3.55 10.46
C TRP A 139 -1.97 4.13 11.56
N ARG A 140 -2.19 5.37 12.02
CA ARG A 140 -1.39 5.99 13.11
C ARG A 140 -1.64 5.35 14.47
N ARG A 141 -2.84 4.81 14.72
CA ARG A 141 -3.13 4.08 15.97
C ARG A 141 -2.48 2.70 15.93
N ARG A 142 -2.55 2.00 14.81
CA ARG A 142 -1.86 0.71 14.62
C ARG A 142 -0.35 0.84 14.75
N ASP A 143 0.27 1.83 14.10
CA ASP A 143 1.72 2.08 14.25
C ASP A 143 2.11 2.35 15.71
N ARG A 144 1.39 3.26 16.39
CA ARG A 144 1.68 3.54 17.81
C ARG A 144 1.48 2.33 18.71
N GLN A 145 0.49 1.50 18.42
CA GLN A 145 0.23 0.29 19.20
C GLN A 145 1.29 -0.79 18.92
N LYS A 146 1.75 -0.92 17.67
CA LYS A 146 2.88 -1.79 17.31
C LYS A 146 4.16 -1.35 18.03
N GLN A 147 4.52 -0.06 17.96
CA GLN A 147 5.69 0.46 18.68
C GLN A 147 5.61 0.28 20.20
N HIS A 148 4.44 0.52 20.80
CA HIS A 148 4.25 0.30 22.23
C HIS A 148 4.37 -1.19 22.60
N THR A 149 3.91 -2.10 21.75
CA THR A 149 4.01 -3.54 21.97
C THR A 149 5.45 -4.03 21.81
N GLU A 150 6.19 -3.52 20.83
CA GLU A 150 7.62 -3.83 20.66
C GLU A 150 8.45 -3.33 21.84
N HIS A 151 8.21 -2.11 22.32
CA HIS A 151 8.89 -1.59 23.52
C HIS A 151 8.65 -2.47 24.76
N LEU A 152 7.42 -2.95 24.97
CA LEU A 152 7.09 -3.85 26.08
C LEU A 152 7.75 -5.24 25.96
N ARG A 153 8.02 -5.71 24.73
CA ARG A 153 8.71 -6.99 24.51
C ARG A 153 10.20 -6.87 24.80
N LEU A 154 10.84 -5.77 24.37
CA LEU A 154 12.25 -5.49 24.65
C LEU A 154 12.57 -5.35 26.15
N ASP A 155 11.64 -4.79 26.93
CA ASP A 155 11.80 -4.62 28.38
C ASP A 155 11.68 -5.95 29.14
N ASN A 156 10.96 -6.93 28.56
CA ASN A 156 10.79 -8.25 29.13
C ASN A 156 12.00 -9.16 28.87
N ASP A 157 12.67 -9.02 27.71
CA ASP A 157 13.87 -9.78 27.35
C ASP A 157 15.14 -9.29 28.09
N GLN A 158 15.12 -8.09 28.70
CA GLN A 158 16.22 -7.59 29.54
C GLN A 158 16.12 -8.05 31.01
N ARG A 159 15.06 -8.78 31.36
CA ARG A 159 14.78 -9.21 32.74
C ARG A 159 14.99 -10.70 32.99
N GLU A 160 15.57 -11.41 32.04
CA GLU A 160 15.99 -12.82 32.17
C GLU A 160 17.52 -12.96 32.20
#